data_AF-A0A3D2B8C5-F1
#
_entry.id   AF-A0A3D2B8C5-F1
#
_cell.length_a   1.000
_cell.length_b   1.000
_cell.length_c   1.000
_cell.angle_alpha   90.00
_cell.angle_beta   90.00
_cell.angle_gamma   90.00
#
_symmetry.space_group_name_H-M   'P 1'
#
loop_
_entity.id
_entity.type
_entity.pdbx_description
1 polymer ?
#
loop_
_entity_poly.entity_id
_entity_poly.type
_entity_poly.pdbx_seq_one_letter_code
_entity_poly.pdbx_strand_id
1 'polypeptide(L)'
;MIVMLDIAYQTEFLLVPARHDSGALKGLEINVNFVGVNNQVRIPTELVRPMLTPVQELMLFQEQLALLETCKLFFIQQQLIAWINISPVIVEYLLTEDEGVSICERYPWLEFTIYENYPDLNKGNLNNTLMNFALRFPLVLGNFGTGDASTKAIFDGMFKRVALDKNFIQNHLTENT
;
A
#
# COMPACT_ATOMS: atom_id res chain seq x y z
N MET A 1 -6.67 -16.25 -3.32
CA MET A 1 -8.09 -16.14 -2.91
C MET A 1 -8.96 -16.06 -4.15
N ILE A 2 -10.16 -16.63 -4.14
CA ILE A 2 -11.13 -16.45 -5.24
C ILE A 2 -12.19 -15.45 -4.79
N VAL A 3 -12.30 -14.32 -5.49
CA VAL A 3 -13.37 -13.33 -5.26
C VAL A 3 -14.57 -13.74 -6.11
N MET A 4 -15.70 -14.08 -5.48
CA MET A 4 -16.94 -14.45 -6.17
C MET A 4 -17.82 -13.22 -6.37
N LEU A 5 -17.73 -12.62 -7.55
CA LEU A 5 -18.91 -12.04 -8.19
C LEU A 5 -19.43 -13.08 -9.20
N ASP A 6 -20.42 -12.77 -10.03
CA ASP A 6 -20.86 -13.66 -11.14
C ASP A 6 -19.68 -14.16 -12.03
N ILE A 7 -18.49 -13.57 -11.86
CA ILE A 7 -17.19 -14.00 -12.37
C ILE A 7 -16.20 -14.15 -11.20
N ALA A 8 -15.49 -15.27 -11.15
CA ALA A 8 -14.41 -15.54 -10.20
C ALA A 8 -13.10 -14.84 -10.61
N TYR A 9 -12.44 -14.14 -9.68
CA TYR A 9 -11.12 -13.52 -9.90
C TYR A 9 -10.01 -14.19 -9.11
N GLN A 10 -8.83 -14.32 -9.74
CA GLN A 10 -7.58 -14.67 -9.08
C GLN A 10 -6.69 -13.42 -8.93
N THR A 11 -5.88 -13.44 -7.88
CA THR A 11 -4.92 -12.38 -7.58
C THR A 11 -3.58 -12.62 -8.26
N GLU A 12 -3.02 -11.58 -8.87
CA GLU A 12 -1.65 -11.56 -9.35
C GLU A 12 -0.89 -10.38 -8.73
N PHE A 13 0.31 -10.64 -8.21
CA PHE A 13 1.15 -9.61 -7.60
C PHE A 13 2.21 -9.12 -8.56
N LEU A 14 2.36 -7.80 -8.65
CA LEU A 14 3.46 -7.14 -9.34
C LEU A 14 4.35 -6.45 -8.32
N LEU A 15 5.66 -6.56 -8.49
CA LEU A 15 6.65 -5.90 -7.66
C LEU A 15 7.18 -4.68 -8.41
N VAL A 16 6.84 -3.49 -7.93
CA VAL A 16 7.25 -2.22 -8.53
C VAL A 16 8.51 -1.70 -7.84
N PRO A 17 9.63 -1.49 -8.56
CA PRO A 17 10.88 -1.09 -7.95
C PRO A 17 10.91 0.40 -7.59
N ALA A 18 11.20 0.69 -6.32
CA ALA A 18 11.67 1.99 -5.88
C ALA A 18 13.21 2.02 -5.94
N ARG A 19 13.79 3.02 -6.60
CA ARG A 19 15.23 3.14 -6.84
C ARG A 19 15.80 4.46 -6.32
N HIS A 20 17.07 4.42 -5.95
CA HIS A 20 17.87 5.62 -5.79
C HIS A 20 18.13 6.31 -7.13
N ASP A 21 18.57 7.56 -7.08
CA ASP A 21 19.09 8.32 -8.22
C ASP A 21 20.25 7.61 -8.94
N SER A 22 21.07 6.86 -8.19
CA SER A 22 22.12 5.98 -8.72
C SER A 22 21.60 4.76 -9.51
N GLY A 23 20.28 4.54 -9.52
CA GLY A 23 19.64 3.35 -10.11
C GLY A 23 19.64 2.12 -9.20
N ALA A 24 20.32 2.16 -8.04
CA ALA A 24 20.32 1.08 -7.07
C ALA A 24 18.91 0.82 -6.52
N LEU A 25 18.53 -0.45 -6.37
CA LEU A 25 17.23 -0.82 -5.81
C LEU A 25 17.18 -0.42 -4.33
N LYS A 26 16.11 0.27 -3.95
CA LYS A 26 15.84 0.67 -2.56
C LYS A 26 14.71 -0.14 -1.94
N GLY A 27 13.71 -0.48 -2.73
CA GLY A 27 12.58 -1.26 -2.24
C GLY A 27 11.64 -1.70 -3.35
N LEU A 28 10.57 -2.37 -2.94
CA LEU A 28 9.54 -2.89 -3.82
C LEU A 28 8.16 -2.53 -3.26
N GLU A 29 7.28 -1.97 -4.07
CA GLU A 29 5.86 -1.89 -3.77
C GLU A 29 5.14 -3.11 -4.35
N ILE A 30 4.29 -3.74 -3.56
CA ILE A 30 3.45 -4.85 -4.00
C ILE A 30 2.15 -4.27 -4.54
N ASN A 31 1.97 -4.38 -5.85
CA ASN A 31 0.72 -4.03 -6.51
C ASN A 31 -0.11 -5.28 -6.75
N VAL A 32 -1.41 -5.14 -6.51
CA VAL A 32 -2.40 -6.20 -6.68
C VAL A 32 -3.13 -6.01 -8.00
N ASN A 33 -3.18 -7.07 -8.80
CA ASN A 33 -4.03 -7.18 -9.98
C ASN A 33 -5.04 -8.29 -9.80
N PHE A 34 -6.16 -8.16 -10.51
CA PHE A 34 -7.19 -9.18 -10.59
C PHE A 34 -7.35 -9.66 -12.02
N VAL A 35 -7.34 -10.98 -12.20
CA VAL A 35 -7.51 -11.65 -13.49
C VAL A 35 -8.69 -12.61 -13.39
N GLY A 36 -9.57 -12.61 -14.39
CA GLY A 36 -10.70 -13.54 -14.42
C GLY A 36 -10.23 -14.99 -14.59
N VAL A 37 -10.68 -15.89 -13.72
CA VAL A 37 -10.27 -17.31 -13.69
C VAL A 37 -10.55 -18.03 -15.02
N ASN A 38 -11.62 -17.64 -15.71
CA ASN A 38 -12.10 -18.33 -16.92
C ASN A 38 -11.82 -17.60 -18.24
N ASN A 39 -11.30 -16.36 -18.21
CA ASN A 39 -11.12 -15.56 -19.42
C ASN A 39 -9.75 -14.88 -19.54
N GLN A 40 -8.86 -15.02 -18.55
CA GLN A 40 -7.53 -14.38 -18.49
C GLN A 40 -7.56 -12.85 -18.73
N VAL A 41 -8.72 -12.21 -18.56
CA VAL A 41 -8.85 -10.76 -18.72
C VAL A 41 -8.48 -10.10 -17.41
N ARG A 42 -7.52 -9.18 -17.46
CA ARG A 42 -7.18 -8.31 -16.34
C ARG A 42 -8.26 -7.25 -16.16
N ILE A 43 -8.75 -7.12 -14.94
CA ILE A 43 -9.71 -6.08 -14.57
C ILE A 43 -9.00 -5.00 -13.76
N PRO A 44 -9.33 -3.71 -13.99
CA PRO A 44 -8.83 -2.61 -13.17
C PRO A 44 -9.07 -2.88 -11.68
N THR A 45 -8.01 -2.75 -10.89
CA THR A 45 -8.02 -3.01 -9.43
C THR A 45 -9.01 -2.11 -8.72
N GLU A 46 -9.19 -0.89 -9.22
CA GLU A 46 -10.10 0.15 -8.74
C GLU A 46 -11.58 -0.26 -8.87
N LEU A 47 -11.89 -1.19 -9.79
CA LEU A 47 -13.25 -1.73 -9.94
C LEU A 47 -13.48 -2.93 -9.01
N VAL A 48 -12.46 -3.75 -8.78
CA VAL A 48 -12.60 -4.97 -7.95
C VAL A 48 -12.51 -4.67 -6.47
N ARG A 49 -11.61 -3.76 -6.09
CA ARG A 49 -11.29 -3.46 -4.69
C ARG A 49 -12.51 -3.00 -3.87
N PRO A 50 -13.41 -2.13 -4.36
CA PRO A 50 -14.64 -1.77 -3.65
C PRO A 50 -15.64 -2.92 -3.45
N MET A 51 -15.48 -4.02 -4.19
CA MET A 51 -16.35 -5.20 -4.10
C MET A 51 -15.83 -6.24 -3.11
N LEU A 52 -14.63 -6.06 -2.55
CA LEU A 52 -14.08 -6.98 -1.56
C LEU A 52 -14.82 -6.82 -0.23
N THR A 53 -15.25 -7.93 0.34
CA THR A 53 -15.67 -7.96 1.74
C THR A 53 -14.48 -7.70 2.66
N PRO A 54 -14.69 -7.23 3.90
CA PRO A 54 -13.60 -7.06 4.87
C PRO A 54 -12.75 -8.32 5.08
N VAL A 55 -13.38 -9.50 5.09
CA VAL A 55 -12.68 -10.79 5.19
C VAL A 55 -11.76 -11.01 3.97
N GLN A 56 -12.23 -10.71 2.77
CA GLN A 56 -11.42 -10.85 1.55
C GLN A 56 -10.27 -9.83 1.50
N GLU A 57 -10.46 -8.61 2.01
CA GLU A 57 -9.36 -7.64 2.13
C GLU A 57 -8.26 -8.16 3.06
N LEU A 58 -8.63 -8.76 4.20
CA LEU A 58 -7.67 -9.38 5.11
C LEU A 58 -6.98 -10.60 4.49
N MET A 59 -7.72 -11.46 3.78
CA MET A 59 -7.12 -12.60 3.06
C MET A 59 -6.10 -12.12 2.01
N LEU A 60 -6.44 -11.09 1.23
CA LEU A 60 -5.53 -10.49 0.25
C LEU A 60 -4.29 -9.89 0.92
N PHE A 61 -4.45 -9.23 2.07
CA PHE A 61 -3.31 -8.73 2.85
C PHE A 61 -2.40 -9.87 3.32
N GLN A 62 -2.96 -10.96 3.82
CA GLN A 62 -2.19 -12.14 4.24
C GLN A 62 -1.47 -12.82 3.06
N GLU A 63 -2.07 -12.85 1.86
CA GLU A 63 -1.41 -13.35 0.66
C GLU A 63 -0.19 -12.50 0.25
N GLN A 64 -0.28 -11.18 0.40
CA GLN A 64 0.87 -10.29 0.19
C GLN A 64 1.98 -10.52 1.22
N LEU A 65 1.63 -10.72 2.50
CA LEU A 65 2.60 -11.09 3.54
C LEU A 65 3.23 -12.46 3.27
N ALA A 66 2.46 -13.43 2.79
CA ALA A 66 2.97 -14.76 2.44
C ALA A 66 3.97 -14.67 1.28
N LEU A 67 3.69 -13.86 0.25
CA LEU A 67 4.65 -13.58 -0.82
C LEU A 67 5.96 -13.01 -0.25
N LEU A 68 5.87 -12.02 0.63
CA LEU A 68 7.03 -11.42 1.28
C LEU A 68 7.84 -12.41 2.11
N GLU A 69 7.20 -13.36 2.78
CA GLU A 69 7.90 -14.42 3.51
C GLU A 69 8.75 -15.29 2.57
N THR A 70 8.25 -15.62 1.37
CA THR A 70 8.99 -16.46 0.40
C THR A 70 10.32 -15.83 -0.07
N CYS A 71 10.41 -14.50 -0.03
CA CYS A 71 11.58 -13.74 -0.45
C CYS A 71 12.21 -12.92 0.68
N LYS A 72 11.87 -13.20 1.94
CA LYS A 72 12.31 -12.42 3.11
C LYS A 72 13.83 -12.26 3.22
N LEU A 73 14.60 -13.31 2.92
CA LEU A 73 16.06 -13.26 2.96
C LEU A 73 16.63 -12.24 1.96
N PHE A 74 15.99 -12.05 0.80
CA PHE A 74 16.40 -11.05 -0.18
C PHE A 74 16.28 -9.63 0.38
N PHE A 75 15.16 -9.30 1.02
CA PHE A 75 14.98 -7.98 1.66
C PHE A 75 16.00 -7.72 2.77
N ILE A 76 16.28 -8.73 3.60
CA ILE A 76 17.25 -8.60 4.70
C ILE A 76 18.67 -8.41 4.15
N GLN A 77 19.13 -9.28 3.24
CA GLN A 77 20.49 -9.25 2.74
C GLN A 77 20.79 -8.01 1.90
N GLN A 78 19.81 -7.54 1.13
CA GLN A 78 19.95 -6.37 0.26
C GLN A 78 19.51 -5.07 0.96
N GLN A 79 19.10 -5.12 2.24
CA GLN A 79 18.64 -3.98 3.04
C GLN A 79 17.53 -3.16 2.34
N LEU A 80 16.59 -3.88 1.72
CA LEU A 80 15.48 -3.31 0.96
C LEU A 80 14.26 -3.08 1.84
N ILE A 81 13.40 -2.15 1.43
CA ILE A 81 12.07 -1.97 2.02
C ILE A 81 10.98 -2.59 1.14
N ALA A 82 9.89 -3.04 1.74
CA ALA A 82 8.69 -3.42 1.02
C ALA A 82 7.52 -2.52 1.39
N TRP A 83 6.69 -2.17 0.42
CA TRP A 83 5.46 -1.42 0.61
C TRP A 83 4.26 -2.30 0.29
N ILE A 84 3.30 -2.35 1.21
CA ILE A 84 1.98 -2.93 0.97
C ILE A 84 0.94 -1.82 1.14
N ASN A 85 0.05 -1.70 0.16
CA ASN A 85 -1.06 -0.76 0.25
C ASN A 85 -2.15 -1.31 1.21
N ILE A 86 -2.60 -0.48 2.15
CA ILE A 86 -3.53 -0.86 3.21
C ILE A 86 -4.85 -0.08 3.14
N SER A 87 -5.94 -0.75 3.48
CA SER A 87 -7.29 -0.19 3.60
C SER A 87 -7.62 0.13 5.07
N PRO A 88 -8.74 0.83 5.35
CA PRO A 88 -9.23 0.99 6.72
C PRO A 88 -9.42 -0.33 7.47
N VAL A 89 -9.90 -1.38 6.79
CA VAL A 89 -10.06 -2.73 7.38
C VAL A 89 -8.71 -3.27 7.86
N ILE A 90 -7.66 -3.11 7.05
CA ILE A 90 -6.31 -3.57 7.40
C ILE A 90 -5.71 -2.70 8.52
N VAL A 91 -5.96 -1.38 8.53
CA VAL A 91 -5.54 -0.50 9.64
C VAL A 91 -6.16 -0.96 10.96
N GLU A 92 -7.47 -1.22 10.97
CA GLU A 92 -8.16 -1.71 12.18
C GLU A 92 -7.57 -3.05 12.65
N TYR A 93 -7.36 -3.99 11.73
CA TYR A 93 -6.71 -5.27 12.05
C TYR A 93 -5.30 -5.10 12.62
N LEU A 94 -4.45 -4.26 12.02
CA LEU A 94 -3.08 -4.02 12.50
C LEU A 94 -3.06 -3.31 13.86
N LEU A 95 -4.13 -2.62 14.23
CA LEU A 95 -4.29 -1.99 15.54
C LEU A 95 -4.79 -2.94 16.63
N THR A 96 -5.42 -4.07 16.28
CA THR A 96 -5.80 -5.11 17.26
C THR A 96 -4.57 -5.69 17.97
N GLU A 97 -4.75 -6.07 19.25
CA GLU A 97 -3.66 -6.43 20.15
C GLU A 97 -2.69 -7.46 19.52
N ASP A 98 -1.41 -7.10 19.55
CA ASP A 98 -0.22 -7.80 19.03
C ASP A 98 -0.13 -8.09 17.51
N GLU A 99 -1.20 -8.04 16.72
CA GLU A 99 -1.16 -8.41 15.29
C GLU A 99 -0.16 -7.55 14.49
N GLY A 100 -0.33 -6.22 14.51
CA GLY A 100 0.57 -5.32 13.80
C GLY A 100 2.01 -5.35 14.33
N VAL A 101 2.18 -5.54 15.65
CA VAL A 101 3.50 -5.64 16.28
C VAL A 101 4.20 -6.91 15.83
N SER A 102 3.53 -8.06 15.88
CA SER A 102 4.08 -9.35 15.44
C SER A 102 4.46 -9.34 13.96
N ILE A 103 3.63 -8.71 13.11
CA ILE A 103 3.94 -8.52 11.68
C ILE A 103 5.21 -7.67 11.53
N CYS A 104 5.32 -6.54 12.23
CA CYS A 104 6.50 -5.67 12.12
C CYS A 104 7.77 -6.30 12.71
N GLU A 105 7.67 -7.11 13.76
CA GLU A 105 8.80 -7.88 14.29
C GLU A 105 9.26 -8.96 13.29
N ARG A 106 8.30 -9.60 12.61
CA ARG A 106 8.60 -10.60 11.58
C ARG A 106 9.18 -9.98 10.31
N TYR A 107 8.74 -8.77 9.95
CA TYR A 107 9.12 -8.04 8.74
C TYR A 107 9.53 -6.59 9.08
N PRO A 108 10.69 -6.35 9.71
CA PRO A 108 11.11 -5.01 10.15
C PRO A 108 11.37 -4.02 8.99
N TRP A 109 11.42 -4.51 7.76
CA TRP A 109 11.58 -3.76 6.52
C TRP A 109 10.26 -3.46 5.78
N LEU A 110 9.13 -3.94 6.32
CA LEU A 110 7.80 -3.66 5.78
C LEU A 110 7.34 -2.27 6.19
N GLU A 111 6.82 -1.51 5.23
CA GLU A 111 6.12 -0.25 5.46
C GLU A 111 4.75 -0.28 4.79
N PHE A 112 3.81 0.50 5.32
CA PHE A 112 2.41 0.44 4.91
C PHE A 112 2.03 1.70 4.14
N THR A 113 1.44 1.53 2.98
CA THR A 113 1.11 2.62 2.06
C THR A 113 -0.38 2.90 2.06
N ILE A 114 -0.74 4.19 2.09
CA ILE A 114 -2.07 4.67 1.76
C ILE A 114 -1.96 5.69 0.62
N TYR A 115 -3.09 6.03 0.02
CA TYR A 115 -3.18 7.03 -1.04
C TYR A 115 -4.03 8.23 -0.60
N GLU A 116 -4.00 9.34 -1.34
CA GLU A 116 -4.72 10.56 -1.00
C GLU A 116 -6.25 10.37 -0.88
N ASN A 117 -6.80 9.39 -1.59
CA ASN A 117 -8.22 9.02 -1.49
C ASN A 117 -8.58 8.21 -0.23
N TYR A 118 -7.64 8.02 0.72
CA TYR A 118 -7.92 7.33 1.97
C TYR A 118 -9.01 8.08 2.78
N PRO A 119 -10.02 7.39 3.33
CA PRO A 119 -11.13 8.03 4.02
C PRO A 119 -10.67 8.95 5.15
N ASP A 120 -11.24 10.16 5.18
CA ASP A 120 -10.97 11.16 6.21
C ASP A 120 -9.49 11.59 6.34
N LEU A 121 -8.67 11.42 5.29
CA LEU A 121 -7.26 11.83 5.33
C LEU A 121 -7.09 13.34 5.61
N ASN A 122 -8.03 14.16 5.13
CA ASN A 122 -8.06 15.61 5.39
C ASN A 122 -8.26 16.01 6.85
N LYS A 123 -8.70 15.07 7.71
CA LYS A 123 -8.72 15.32 9.17
C LYS A 123 -7.30 15.31 9.76
N GLY A 124 -6.32 14.74 9.06
CA GLY A 124 -4.93 14.64 9.52
C GLY A 124 -4.85 13.95 10.89
N ASN A 125 -4.17 14.57 11.85
CA ASN A 125 -4.08 14.07 13.23
C ASN A 125 -5.42 13.95 13.97
N LEU A 126 -6.51 14.54 13.46
CA LEU A 126 -7.87 14.33 13.99
C LEU A 126 -8.52 13.03 13.49
N ASN A 127 -7.93 12.34 12.51
CA ASN A 127 -8.26 10.96 12.19
C ASN A 127 -7.58 10.04 13.22
N ASN A 128 -8.22 9.86 14.38
CA ASN A 128 -7.62 9.14 15.52
C ASN A 128 -7.14 7.73 15.15
N THR A 129 -7.89 6.99 14.32
CA THR A 129 -7.52 5.63 13.90
C THR A 129 -6.21 5.65 13.10
N LEU A 130 -6.14 6.48 12.06
CA LEU A 130 -4.94 6.56 11.22
C LEU A 130 -3.75 7.18 11.97
N MET A 131 -4.00 8.15 12.84
CA MET A 131 -2.95 8.75 13.68
C MET A 131 -2.38 7.72 14.67
N ASN A 132 -3.23 6.94 15.34
CA ASN A 132 -2.79 5.86 16.23
C ASN A 132 -1.96 4.81 15.48
N PHE A 133 -2.33 4.52 14.24
CA PHE A 133 -1.53 3.67 13.36
C PHE A 133 -0.16 4.28 13.04
N ALA A 134 -0.14 5.54 12.59
CA ALA A 134 1.08 6.26 12.23
C ALA A 134 2.08 6.42 13.39
N LEU A 135 1.58 6.52 14.63
CA LEU A 135 2.41 6.56 15.84
C LEU A 135 3.12 5.22 16.13
N ARG A 136 2.59 4.11 15.64
CA ARG A 136 3.08 2.75 15.94
C ARG A 136 3.82 2.11 14.78
N PHE A 137 3.41 2.41 13.54
CA PHE A 137 3.85 1.71 12.34
C PHE A 137 4.28 2.67 11.23
N PRO A 138 5.24 2.27 10.39
CA PRO A 138 5.74 3.10 9.31
C PRO A 138 4.68 3.30 8.22
N LEU A 139 4.05 4.48 8.21
CA LEU A 139 3.05 4.89 7.22
C LEU A 139 3.69 5.67 6.06
N VAL A 140 3.27 5.38 4.84
CA VAL A 140 3.73 6.00 3.59
C VAL A 140 2.54 6.58 2.83
N LEU A 141 2.67 7.81 2.34
CA LEU A 141 1.74 8.38 1.36
C LEU A 141 2.28 8.09 -0.05
N GLY A 142 1.60 7.24 -0.81
CA GLY A 142 2.14 6.68 -2.05
C GLY A 142 1.91 7.48 -3.33
N ASN A 143 1.03 8.49 -3.32
CA ASN A 143 0.60 9.21 -4.51
C ASN A 143 0.36 10.70 -4.26
N PHE A 144 1.25 11.35 -3.50
CA PHE A 144 1.09 12.77 -3.20
C PHE A 144 1.05 13.62 -4.47
N GLY A 145 0.06 14.50 -4.57
CA GLY A 145 -0.13 15.38 -5.72
C GLY A 145 -1.19 14.90 -6.72
N THR A 146 -1.97 13.85 -6.40
CA THR A 146 -3.17 13.52 -7.21
C THR A 146 -4.29 14.54 -7.02
N GLY A 147 -4.32 15.25 -5.88
CA GLY A 147 -5.28 16.30 -5.59
C GLY A 147 -6.53 15.80 -4.85
N ASP A 148 -6.51 14.58 -4.32
CA ASP A 148 -7.64 13.99 -3.59
C ASP A 148 -7.62 14.40 -2.10
N ALA A 149 -6.48 14.87 -1.59
CA ALA A 149 -6.33 15.36 -0.23
C ALA A 149 -5.50 16.65 -0.15
N SER A 150 -5.75 17.40 0.93
CA SER A 150 -4.91 18.51 1.37
C SER A 150 -3.61 18.02 1.98
N THR A 151 -2.65 18.93 2.15
CA THR A 151 -1.34 18.64 2.76
C THR A 151 -1.38 18.46 4.28
N LYS A 152 -2.56 18.55 4.92
CA LYS A 152 -2.67 18.58 6.39
C LYS A 152 -2.01 17.37 7.07
N ALA A 153 -2.31 16.16 6.62
CA ALA A 153 -1.75 14.92 7.19
C ALA A 153 -0.21 14.85 7.09
N ILE A 154 0.37 15.46 6.05
CA ILE A 154 1.83 15.58 5.90
C ILE A 154 2.39 16.55 6.94
N PHE A 155 1.79 17.74 7.07
CA PHE A 155 2.24 18.74 8.04
C PHE A 155 1.97 18.35 9.50
N ASP A 156 1.01 17.45 9.75
CA ASP A 156 0.79 16.82 11.04
C ASP A 156 1.83 15.73 11.38
N GLY A 157 2.75 15.41 10.46
CA GLY A 157 3.86 14.48 10.69
C GLY A 157 3.48 12.99 10.66
N MET A 158 2.39 12.63 9.97
CA MET A 158 1.86 11.26 10.00
C MET A 158 2.67 10.24 9.18
N PHE A 159 3.52 10.70 8.25
CA PHE A 159 4.16 9.84 7.27
C PHE A 159 5.67 9.72 7.48
N LYS A 160 6.16 8.48 7.46
CA LYS A 160 7.61 8.19 7.39
C LYS A 160 8.18 8.54 6.01
N ARG A 161 7.37 8.39 4.96
CA ARG A 161 7.73 8.71 3.57
C ARG A 161 6.55 9.25 2.79
N VAL A 162 6.86 10.06 1.79
CA VAL A 162 5.90 10.58 0.82
C VAL A 162 6.48 10.31 -0.57
N ALA A 163 5.71 9.64 -1.42
CA ALA A 163 6.02 9.43 -2.83
C ALA A 163 5.13 10.35 -3.67
N LEU A 164 5.74 11.01 -4.66
CA LEU A 164 5.05 11.93 -5.57
C LEU A 164 4.33 11.13 -6.67
N ASP A 165 3.10 11.52 -6.99
CA ASP A 165 2.38 10.94 -8.11
C ASP A 165 3.12 11.18 -9.43
N LYS A 166 3.07 10.19 -10.32
CA LYS A 166 3.77 10.25 -11.61
C LYS A 166 3.23 11.38 -12.49
N ASN A 167 1.91 11.63 -12.48
CA ASN A 167 1.32 12.65 -13.33
C ASN A 167 1.64 14.04 -12.78
N PHE A 168 1.68 14.17 -11.45
CA PHE A 168 2.16 15.39 -10.80
C PHE A 168 3.57 15.74 -11.28
N ILE A 169 4.51 14.80 -11.24
CA ILE A 169 5.88 15.02 -11.74
C ILE A 169 5.89 15.37 -13.24
N GLN A 170 5.19 14.59 -14.06
CA GLN A 170 5.18 14.77 -15.51
C GLN A 170 4.69 16.15 -15.92
N ASN A 171 3.61 16.65 -15.30
CA ASN A 171 3.06 17.97 -15.59
C ASN A 171 4.07 19.10 -15.27
N HIS A 172 4.79 19.00 -14.15
CA HIS A 172 5.78 20.00 -13.75
C HIS A 172 7.08 19.94 -14.56
N LEU A 173 7.38 18.79 -15.18
CA LEU A 173 8.49 18.66 -16.12
C LEU A 173 8.15 19.30 -17.47
N THR A 174 6.89 19.18 -17.93
CA THR A 174 6.45 19.76 -19.21
C THR A 174 6.25 21.27 -19.18
N GLU A 175 5.96 21.87 -18.02
CA GLU A 175 5.82 23.34 -17.90
C GLU A 175 7.15 24.10 -17.97
N ASN A 176 8.28 23.40 -17.88
CA ASN A 176 9.63 23.99 -17.87
C ASN A 176 10.43 23.71 -19.17
N THR A 177 9.76 23.29 -20.24
CA THR A 177 10.32 23.11 -21.59
C THR A 177 9.53 23.90 -22.62
#